data_AF-H1LNS5-F1
#
_entry.id   AF-H1LNS5-F1
#
_cell.length_a   1.000
_cell.length_b   1.000
_cell.length_c   1.000
_cell.angle_alpha   90.00
_cell.angle_beta   90.00
_cell.angle_gamma   90.00
#
_symmetry.space_group_name_H-M   'P 1'
#
loop_
_entity.id
_entity.type
_entity.pdbx_description
1 polymer ?
#
loop_
_entity_poly.entity_id
_entity_poly.type
_entity_poly.pdbx_seq_one_letter_code
_entity_poly.pdbx_strand_id
1 'polypeptide(L)' 'MATIRKRGDKWRVEIYKNGMRKSKTCATKAEATLWGAEEEKKMGLQS' A
#
# COMPACT_ATOMS: atom_id res chain seq x y z
N MET A 1 -2.11 3.82 -7.56
CA MET A 1 -1.98 4.76 -6.44
C MET A 1 -2.31 4.03 -5.14
N ALA A 2 -1.46 4.14 -4.14
CA ALA A 2 -1.61 3.51 -2.84
C ALA A 2 -2.65 4.26 -1.98
N THR A 3 -3.72 3.58 -1.61
CA THR A 3 -4.78 4.07 -0.75
C THR A 3 -4.54 3.59 0.67
N ILE A 4 -4.36 4.53 1.60
CA ILE A 4 -4.15 4.23 3.02
C ILE A 4 -5.41 4.59 3.78
N ARG A 5 -5.97 3.64 4.51
CA ARG A 5 -7.16 3.83 5.37
C ARG A 5 -6.89 3.36 6.79
N LYS A 6 -7.36 4.13 7.77
CA LYS A 6 -7.34 3.72 9.18
C LYS A 6 -8.52 2.79 9.47
N ARG A 7 -8.28 1.68 10.15
CA ARG A 7 -9.28 0.73 10.68
C ARG A 7 -9.01 0.53 12.17
N GLY A 8 -9.72 1.28 13.02
CA GLY A 8 -9.46 1.28 14.46
C GLY A 8 -8.01 1.69 14.73
N ASP A 9 -7.25 0.81 15.39
CA ASP A 9 -5.83 1.02 15.72
C ASP A 9 -4.86 0.61 14.61
N LYS A 10 -5.37 0.09 13.49
CA LYS A 10 -4.54 -0.42 12.38
C LYS A 10 -4.67 0.44 11.14
N TRP A 11 -3.68 0.36 10.28
CA TRP A 11 -3.63 1.05 9.00
C TRP A 11 -3.65 0.01 7.88
N ARG A 12 -4.61 0.09 6.96
CA ARG A 12 -4.64 -0.75 5.77
C ARG A 12 -4.20 0.06 4.56
N VAL A 13 -3.33 -0.53 3.76
CA VAL A 13 -2.86 0.00 2.48
C VAL A 13 -3.39 -0.89 1.37
N GLU A 14 -3.91 -0.29 0.32
CA GLU A 14 -4.40 -0.97 -0.87
C GLU A 14 -3.80 -0.30 -2.10
N ILE A 15 -3.24 -1.10 -3.01
CA ILE A 15 -2.59 -0.61 -4.23
C ILE A 15 -3.24 -1.34 -5.39
N TYR A 16 -3.73 -0.56 -6.34
CA TYR A 16 -4.18 -1.02 -7.64
C TYR A 16 -3.26 -0.46 -8.71
N LYS A 17 -2.66 -1.35 -9.50
CA LYS A 17 -1.86 -0.99 -10.67
C LYS A 17 -1.89 -2.12 -11.70
N ASN A 18 -2.14 -1.79 -12.96
CA ASN A 18 -2.14 -2.74 -14.09
C ASN A 18 -2.98 -4.02 -13.86
N GLY A 19 -4.16 -3.88 -13.25
CA GLY A 19 -5.02 -5.02 -12.92
C GLY A 19 -4.56 -5.87 -11.73
N MET A 20 -3.37 -5.63 -11.18
CA MET A 20 -2.90 -6.26 -9.95
C MET A 20 -3.34 -5.44 -8.73
N ARG A 21 -3.93 -6.14 -7.75
CA ARG A 21 -4.27 -5.59 -6.44
C ARG A 21 -3.38 -6.20 -5.36
N LYS A 22 -2.71 -5.35 -4.59
CA LYS A 22 -2.07 -5.74 -3.32
C LYS A 22 -2.71 -4.98 -2.18
N SER A 23 -2.76 -5.63 -1.02
CA SER A 23 -3.20 -4.98 0.20
C SER A 23 -2.39 -5.48 1.39
N LYS A 24 -2.07 -4.59 2.33
CA LYS A 24 -1.39 -4.93 3.58
C LYS A 24 -2.00 -4.17 4.74
N THR A 25 -1.90 -4.75 5.93
CA THR A 25 -2.29 -4.09 7.18
C THR A 25 -1.04 -3.86 8.03
N CYS A 26 -0.86 -2.65 8.52
CA CYS A 26 0.27 -2.17 9.31
C CYS A 26 -0.24 -1.62 10.65
N ALA A 27 0.63 -1.56 11.65
CA ALA A 27 0.29 -1.01 12.96
C ALA A 27 0.34 0.52 12.93
N THR A 28 1.26 1.09 12.14
CA THR A 28 1.45 2.55 12.08
C THR A 28 1.16 3.13 10.69
N LYS A 29 0.83 4.42 10.65
CA LYS A 29 0.65 5.18 9.40
C LYS A 29 1.95 5.24 8.60
N ALA A 30 3.08 5.34 9.30
CA ALA A 30 4.41 5.42 8.70
C ALA A 30 4.74 4.14 7.92
N GLU A 31 4.58 2.97 8.55
CA GLU A 31 4.76 1.66 7.90
C GLU A 31 3.84 1.49 6.70
N ALA A 32 2.57 1.91 6.84
CA ALA A 32 1.60 1.86 5.77
C ALA A 32 2.02 2.73 4.56
N THR A 33 2.58 3.91 4.83
CA THR A 33 3.06 4.82 3.77
C THR A 33 4.29 4.28 3.08
N LEU A 34 5.27 3.79 3.86
CA LEU A 34 6.50 3.18 3.35
C LEU A 34 6.20 1.97 2.46
N TRP A 35 5.39 1.02 2.94
CA TRP A 35 5.02 -0.15 2.16
C TRP A 35 4.22 0.23 0.91
N GLY A 36 3.32 1.22 1.01
CA GLY A 36 2.58 1.77 -0.11
C GLY A 36 3.48 2.25 -1.25
N ALA A 37 4.46 3.09 -0.91
CA ALA A 37 5.40 3.66 -1.87
C ALA A 37 6.34 2.61 -2.45
N GLU A 38 6.87 1.70 -1.62
CA GLU A 38 7.75 0.62 -2.07
C GLU A 38 7.04 -0.30 -3.06
N GLU A 39 5.81 -0.73 -2.74
CA GLU A 39 5.12 -1.70 -3.59
C GLU A 39 4.58 -1.07 -4.87
N GLU A 40 4.17 0.20 -4.82
CA GLU A 40 3.80 0.93 -6.03
C GLU A 40 5.00 1.13 -6.98
N LYS A 41 6.20 1.33 -6.42
CA LYS A 41 7.45 1.35 -7.17
C LYS A 41 7.75 -0.02 -7.78
N LYS A 42 7.65 -1.11 -7.01
CA LYS A 42 7.85 -2.48 -7.53
C LYS A 42 6.88 -2.82 -8.65
N MET A 43 5.60 -2.48 -8.50
CA MET A 43 4.59 -2.66 -9.56
C MET A 43 4.80 -1.73 -10.76
N GLY A 44 5.50 -0.60 -10.59
CA GLY A 44 5.81 0.35 -11.66
C GLY A 44 7.08 0.04 -12.43
N LEU A 45 8.02 -0.67 -11.81
CA LEU A 45 9.30 -1.02 -12.42
C LEU A 45 9.20 -2.25 -13.33
N GLN A 46 8.04 -2.92 -13.40
CA GLN A 46 7.78 -3.96 -14.39
C GLN A 46 7.33 -3.29 -15.69
N SER A 47 8.28 -2.77 -16.46
CA SER A 47 8.12 -2.28 -17.84
C SER A 47 9.17 -2.95 -18.72
#